data_AF-A0A6G2IDK5-F1
#
_entry.id   AF-A0A6G2IDK5-F1
#
_cell.length_a   1.000
_cell.length_b   1.000
_cell.length_c   1.000
_cell.angle_alpha   90.00
_cell.angle_beta   90.00
_cell.angle_gamma   90.00
#
_symmetry.space_group_name_H-M   'P 1'
#
loop_
_entity.id
_entity.type
_entity.pdbx_description
1 polymer ?
#
loop_
_entity_poly.entity_id
_entity_poly.type
_entity_poly.pdbx_seq_one_letter_code
_entity_poly.pdbx_strand_id
1 'polypeptide(L)'
;MSRTNHGTFPGGFFGTHSKSGSGVLIDDAVHLADALRGLTEYEYRTFRAEAGSYSRVGDVEDAEQVVVTTTGGAWASIDPSWSHPVSMSGANDLVIALGFENDRFSIDAFAGHGSLVDEDGAVTHLPYGQSTDAELLDDWLAIRLGSAPPVQWTTAARPPRPLAALATLTSAQYRTVVDNTEQENGSA
;
A
#
# COMPACT_ATOMS: atom_id res chain seq x y z
N MET A 1 -11.28 -6.14 1.24
CA MET A 1 -10.65 -4.82 1.48
C MET A 1 -10.14 -4.28 0.15
N SER A 2 -10.04 -2.96 -0.02
CA SER A 2 -9.52 -2.37 -1.26
C SER A 2 -8.69 -1.13 -0.98
N ARG A 3 -7.70 -0.88 -1.85
CA ARG A 3 -6.87 0.31 -1.81
C ARG A 3 -6.55 0.84 -3.19
N THR A 4 -6.64 2.15 -3.34
CA THR A 4 -6.24 2.87 -4.55
C THR A 4 -5.14 3.88 -4.21
N ASN A 5 -4.28 4.13 -5.17
CA ASN A 5 -3.41 5.29 -5.19
C ASN A 5 -3.20 5.67 -6.66
N HIS A 6 -4.19 6.36 -7.22
CA HIS A 6 -4.13 6.90 -8.57
C HIS A 6 -3.65 8.35 -8.47
N GLY A 7 -2.52 8.59 -9.10
CA GLY A 7 -1.82 9.87 -9.06
C GLY A 7 -1.35 10.31 -10.44
N THR A 8 -0.71 11.46 -10.46
CA THR A 8 -0.02 11.96 -11.65
C THR A 8 1.41 11.41 -11.67
N PHE A 9 1.89 10.98 -12.85
CA PHE A 9 3.28 10.60 -13.02
C PHE A 9 4.25 11.68 -12.52
N PRO A 10 5.14 11.39 -11.54
CA PRO A 10 6.04 12.38 -10.96
C PRO A 10 7.11 12.91 -11.94
N GLY A 11 7.44 12.16 -12.99
CA GLY A 11 8.48 12.52 -13.96
C GLY A 11 9.90 12.16 -13.52
N GLY A 12 10.86 12.38 -14.44
CA GLY A 12 12.29 12.30 -14.14
C GLY A 12 12.78 10.94 -13.66
N PHE A 13 13.28 10.89 -12.42
CA PHE A 13 13.86 9.69 -11.80
C PHE A 13 12.92 8.49 -11.83
N PHE A 14 11.63 8.70 -11.53
CA PHE A 14 10.62 7.66 -11.39
C PHE A 14 10.35 6.90 -12.69
N GLY A 15 10.54 7.54 -13.85
CA GLY A 15 10.33 6.91 -15.15
C GLY A 15 11.53 6.15 -15.72
N THR A 16 12.59 5.98 -14.93
CA THR A 16 13.84 5.34 -15.39
C THR A 16 14.16 4.13 -14.53
N HIS A 17 13.91 2.92 -15.04
CA HIS A 17 14.09 1.65 -14.32
C HIS A 17 15.48 1.52 -13.70
N SER A 18 16.53 1.90 -14.43
CA SER A 18 17.91 1.85 -13.90
C SER A 18 18.20 2.78 -12.72
N LYS A 19 17.30 3.73 -12.44
CA LYS A 19 17.39 4.69 -11.34
C LYS A 19 16.39 4.37 -10.23
N SER A 20 15.14 4.10 -10.58
CA SER A 20 14.04 3.87 -9.63
C SER A 20 13.86 2.41 -9.23
N GLY A 21 14.37 1.47 -10.02
CA GLY A 21 14.21 0.02 -9.82
C GLY A 21 12.87 -0.54 -10.30
N SER A 22 11.81 0.26 -10.30
CA SER A 22 10.47 -0.03 -10.82
C SER A 22 9.69 1.29 -10.95
N GLY A 23 8.44 1.24 -11.41
CA GLY A 23 7.48 2.33 -11.34
C GLY A 23 6.52 2.15 -10.15
N VAL A 24 5.21 2.22 -10.40
CA VAL A 24 4.15 2.22 -9.35
C VAL A 24 4.20 1.01 -8.41
N LEU A 25 4.80 -0.11 -8.83
CA LEU A 25 4.90 -1.30 -8.02
C LEU A 25 5.75 -1.05 -6.77
N ILE A 26 6.91 -0.41 -6.94
CA ILE A 26 7.81 -0.09 -5.82
C ILE A 26 7.47 1.26 -5.21
N ASP A 27 6.99 2.21 -6.01
CA ASP A 27 6.67 3.55 -5.53
C ASP A 27 5.40 3.56 -4.66
N ASP A 28 4.32 2.92 -5.11
CA ASP A 28 3.00 3.07 -4.48
C ASP A 28 2.50 1.79 -3.81
N ALA A 29 2.62 0.63 -4.47
CA ALA A 29 2.01 -0.61 -3.99
C ALA A 29 2.54 -1.02 -2.61
N VAL A 30 3.82 -0.78 -2.33
CA VAL A 30 4.47 -1.12 -1.04
C VAL A 30 3.91 -0.32 0.12
N HIS A 31 3.56 0.96 -0.09
CA HIS A 31 2.95 1.81 0.92
C HIS A 31 1.52 1.37 1.22
N LEU A 32 0.75 1.07 0.16
CA LEU A 32 -0.60 0.54 0.29
C LEU A 32 -0.63 -0.82 0.98
N ALA A 33 0.30 -1.71 0.66
CA ALA A 33 0.41 -3.01 1.34
C ALA A 33 0.75 -2.80 2.82
N ASP A 34 1.77 -2.00 3.12
CA ASP A 34 2.19 -1.80 4.50
C ASP A 34 1.10 -1.16 5.37
N ALA A 35 0.42 -0.12 4.89
CA ALA A 35 -0.64 0.48 5.68
C ALA A 35 -1.84 -0.47 5.88
N LEU A 36 -2.05 -1.49 5.02
CA LEU A 36 -3.15 -2.45 5.19
C LEU A 36 -2.79 -3.47 6.24
N ARG A 37 -1.57 -3.96 6.16
CA ARG A 37 -0.96 -4.77 7.20
C ARG A 37 -0.92 -4.03 8.54
N GLY A 38 -0.70 -2.72 8.56
CA GLY A 38 -0.76 -1.88 9.76
C GLY A 38 -2.17 -1.80 10.35
N LEU A 39 -3.17 -1.46 9.54
CA LEU A 39 -4.55 -1.29 10.01
C LEU A 39 -5.24 -2.60 10.42
N THR A 40 -4.87 -3.71 9.79
CA THR A 40 -5.57 -5.00 10.00
C THR A 40 -4.79 -5.96 10.89
N GLU A 41 -3.52 -5.66 11.16
CA GLU A 41 -2.53 -6.52 11.83
C GLU A 41 -2.29 -7.89 11.17
N TYR A 42 -3.03 -8.24 10.12
CA TYR A 42 -2.84 -9.49 9.39
C TYR A 42 -1.63 -9.45 8.45
N GLU A 43 -0.97 -10.59 8.34
CA GLU A 43 0.05 -10.84 7.33
C GLU A 43 -0.57 -11.32 6.01
N TYR A 44 0.22 -11.26 4.94
CA TYR A 44 -0.16 -11.74 3.63
C TYR A 44 0.26 -13.19 3.40
N ARG A 45 -0.64 -13.97 2.82
CA ARG A 45 -0.44 -15.38 2.49
C ARG A 45 -0.14 -15.56 1.01
N THR A 46 -1.06 -15.14 0.13
CA THR A 46 -0.88 -15.27 -1.31
C THR A 46 -0.93 -13.94 -2.01
N PHE A 47 -0.22 -13.82 -3.13
CA PHE A 47 -0.15 -12.64 -3.97
C PHE A 47 -0.44 -13.01 -5.42
N ARG A 48 -1.27 -12.20 -6.07
CA ARG A 48 -1.49 -12.23 -7.51
C ARG A 48 -1.42 -10.81 -8.05
N ALA A 49 -0.44 -10.51 -8.88
CA ALA A 49 -0.22 -9.18 -9.44
C ALA A 49 -0.22 -9.20 -10.96
N GLU A 50 -0.75 -8.14 -11.58
CA GLU A 50 -0.60 -7.79 -13.00
C GLU A 50 -0.13 -6.35 -13.08
N ALA A 51 0.92 -6.09 -13.85
CA ALA A 51 1.46 -4.75 -14.04
C ALA A 51 1.60 -4.41 -15.53
N GLY A 52 1.45 -3.14 -15.87
CA GLY A 52 1.55 -2.66 -17.24
C GLY A 52 2.01 -1.21 -17.35
N SER A 53 2.39 -0.84 -18.56
CA SER A 53 2.75 0.52 -18.93
C SER A 53 1.77 1.00 -20.00
N TYR A 54 0.89 1.93 -19.65
CA TYR A 54 -0.25 2.37 -20.47
C TYR A 54 -0.15 3.84 -20.91
N SER A 55 0.74 4.61 -20.28
CA SER A 55 1.02 6.01 -20.56
C SER A 55 2.52 6.22 -20.82
N ARG A 56 2.91 7.44 -21.23
CA ARG A 56 4.31 7.73 -21.63
C ARG A 56 5.17 8.07 -20.40
N VAL A 57 5.36 7.11 -19.50
CA VAL A 57 6.06 7.26 -18.21
C VAL A 57 7.54 6.84 -18.23
N GLY A 58 8.08 6.47 -19.39
CA GLY A 58 9.46 5.99 -19.54
C GLY A 58 9.52 4.48 -19.74
N ASP A 59 10.45 3.80 -19.08
CA ASP A 59 10.73 2.36 -19.23
C ASP A 59 10.29 1.50 -18.02
N VAL A 60 9.29 1.98 -17.28
CA VAL A 60 8.70 1.33 -16.09
C VAL A 60 7.18 1.13 -16.24
N GLU A 61 6.60 0.31 -15.38
CA GLU A 61 5.15 0.16 -15.22
C GLU A 61 4.50 1.39 -14.55
N ASP A 62 3.30 1.77 -15.00
CA ASP A 62 2.53 2.90 -14.47
C ASP A 62 1.15 2.52 -13.97
N ALA A 63 0.77 1.25 -14.06
CA ALA A 63 -0.42 0.72 -13.41
C ALA A 63 -0.17 -0.71 -12.96
N GLU A 64 -0.72 -1.04 -11.82
CA GLU A 64 -0.68 -2.38 -11.27
C GLU A 64 -2.03 -2.75 -10.63
N GLN A 65 -2.36 -4.03 -10.66
CA GLN A 65 -3.42 -4.60 -9.86
C GLN A 65 -2.87 -5.79 -9.07
N VAL A 66 -2.89 -5.69 -7.75
CA VAL A 66 -2.53 -6.78 -6.84
C VAL A 66 -3.77 -7.27 -6.10
N VAL A 67 -3.92 -8.59 -6.02
CA VAL A 67 -4.88 -9.27 -5.15
C VAL A 67 -4.08 -10.11 -4.17
N VAL A 68 -4.38 -9.94 -2.89
CA VAL A 68 -3.74 -10.67 -1.80
C VAL A 68 -4.78 -11.40 -0.95
N THR A 69 -4.39 -12.54 -0.41
CA THR A 69 -5.11 -13.16 0.72
C THR A 69 -4.29 -12.96 1.99
N THR A 70 -4.97 -12.77 3.13
CA THR A 70 -4.32 -12.59 4.42
C THR A 70 -4.26 -13.89 5.21
N THR A 71 -3.42 -13.95 6.23
CA THR A 71 -3.36 -15.10 7.15
C THR A 71 -4.68 -15.31 7.90
N GLY A 72 -5.48 -14.25 8.09
CA GLY A 72 -6.85 -14.31 8.62
C GLY A 72 -7.92 -14.78 7.63
N GLY A 73 -7.56 -15.09 6.38
CA GLY A 73 -8.49 -15.60 5.36
C GLY A 73 -9.29 -14.53 4.60
N ALA A 74 -9.12 -13.25 4.96
CA ALA A 74 -9.67 -12.14 4.20
C ALA A 74 -8.84 -11.90 2.91
N TRP A 75 -9.39 -11.14 1.98
CA TRP A 75 -8.67 -10.74 0.76
C TRP A 75 -8.68 -9.22 0.59
N ALA A 76 -7.68 -8.72 -0.13
CA ALA A 76 -7.58 -7.31 -0.50
C ALA A 76 -7.15 -7.11 -1.94
N SER A 77 -7.61 -6.00 -2.53
CA SER A 77 -7.05 -5.44 -3.75
C SER A 77 -6.18 -4.22 -3.45
N ILE A 78 -5.09 -4.07 -4.21
CA ILE A 78 -4.19 -2.91 -4.21
C ILE A 78 -4.06 -2.47 -5.67
N ASP A 79 -4.42 -1.22 -5.95
CA ASP A 79 -4.57 -0.69 -7.31
C ASP A 79 -3.87 0.69 -7.40
N PRO A 80 -2.53 0.72 -7.58
CA PRO A 80 -1.82 1.96 -7.81
C PRO A 80 -1.68 2.26 -9.31
N SER A 81 -1.74 3.54 -9.66
CA SER A 81 -1.47 3.97 -11.04
C SER A 81 -1.04 5.43 -11.15
N TRP A 82 -0.28 5.76 -12.18
CA TRP A 82 0.01 7.14 -12.60
C TRP A 82 -0.97 7.62 -13.68
N SER A 83 -2.25 7.28 -13.53
CA SER A 83 -3.28 7.48 -14.55
C SER A 83 -3.93 8.87 -14.55
N HIS A 84 -3.74 9.66 -13.49
CA HIS A 84 -4.33 10.98 -13.41
C HIS A 84 -3.56 12.01 -14.26
N PRO A 85 -4.24 12.80 -15.11
CA PRO A 85 -3.59 13.87 -15.84
C PRO A 85 -3.22 15.02 -14.91
N VAL A 86 -2.12 15.72 -15.22
CA VAL A 86 -1.60 16.88 -14.46
C VAL A 86 -2.66 17.95 -14.18
N SER A 87 -3.65 18.12 -15.06
CA SER A 87 -4.72 19.11 -14.94
C SER A 87 -5.94 18.64 -14.14
N MET A 88 -5.94 17.42 -13.60
CA MET A 88 -7.05 16.88 -12.82
C MET A 88 -7.15 17.59 -11.46
N SER A 89 -8.34 18.09 -11.14
CA SER A 89 -8.62 18.66 -9.81
C SER A 89 -8.80 17.52 -8.79
N GLY A 90 -8.15 17.61 -7.64
CA GLY A 90 -8.16 16.53 -6.63
C GLY A 90 -7.28 15.34 -7.01
N ALA A 91 -6.11 15.62 -7.60
CA ALA A 91 -5.30 14.72 -8.43
C ALA A 91 -4.82 13.38 -7.82
N ASN A 92 -5.10 13.09 -6.55
CA ASN A 92 -4.68 11.86 -5.89
C ASN A 92 -5.83 11.24 -5.11
N ASP A 93 -6.07 9.94 -5.27
CA ASP A 93 -7.07 9.17 -4.52
C ASP A 93 -6.43 8.07 -3.66
N LEU A 94 -5.69 8.48 -2.64
CA LEU A 94 -5.14 7.56 -1.64
C LEU A 94 -6.26 7.09 -0.70
N VAL A 95 -7.02 6.10 -1.15
CA VAL A 95 -8.21 5.60 -0.47
C VAL A 95 -7.99 4.17 0.01
N ILE A 96 -8.41 3.93 1.25
CA ILE A 96 -8.41 2.62 1.89
C ILE A 96 -9.83 2.31 2.31
N ALA A 97 -10.37 1.16 1.91
CA ALA A 97 -11.67 0.68 2.37
C ALA A 97 -11.57 -0.72 2.99
N LEU A 98 -12.10 -0.83 4.20
CA LEU A 98 -12.27 -2.05 4.96
C LEU A 98 -13.76 -2.35 5.07
N GLY A 99 -14.15 -3.55 4.64
CA GLY A 99 -15.50 -4.06 4.84
C GLY A 99 -15.44 -5.15 5.89
N PHE A 100 -16.33 -5.05 6.87
CA PHE A 100 -16.53 -6.05 7.90
C PHE A 100 -17.91 -6.69 7.70
N GLU A 101 -18.33 -7.54 8.63
CA GLU A 101 -19.60 -8.26 8.51
C GLU A 101 -20.81 -7.32 8.45
N ASN A 102 -20.80 -6.28 9.29
CA ASN A 102 -21.94 -5.38 9.47
C ASN A 102 -21.62 -3.90 9.23
N ASP A 103 -20.35 -3.55 8.98
CA ASP A 103 -19.95 -2.16 8.81
C ASP A 103 -18.85 -2.01 7.74
N ARG A 104 -18.61 -0.75 7.36
CA ARG A 104 -17.57 -0.35 6.43
C ARG A 104 -16.83 0.84 6.97
N PHE A 105 -15.51 0.72 7.03
CA PHE A 105 -14.62 1.82 7.32
C PHE A 105 -13.84 2.22 6.07
N SER A 106 -13.70 3.52 5.82
CA SER A 106 -12.84 4.02 4.76
C SER A 106 -12.05 5.25 5.17
N ILE A 107 -10.81 5.35 4.72
CA ILE A 107 -9.96 6.54 4.85
C ILE A 107 -9.67 7.04 3.45
N ASP A 108 -9.87 8.32 3.22
CA ASP A 108 -9.23 9.08 2.14
C ASP A 108 -8.16 9.93 2.82
N ALA A 109 -6.88 9.71 2.47
CA ALA A 109 -5.74 10.37 3.11
C ALA A 109 -5.71 11.90 2.91
N PHE A 110 -6.47 12.43 1.96
CA PHE A 110 -6.55 13.85 1.68
C PHE A 110 -7.80 14.52 2.24
N ALA A 111 -8.77 13.74 2.75
CA ALA A 111 -10.00 14.26 3.35
C ALA A 111 -9.84 14.69 4.82
N GLY A 112 -8.77 14.29 5.50
CA GLY A 112 -8.54 14.60 6.92
C GLY A 112 -9.48 13.89 7.90
N HIS A 113 -10.30 12.96 7.42
CA HIS A 113 -11.16 12.12 8.24
C HIS A 113 -11.36 10.73 7.63
N GLY A 114 -11.57 9.73 8.48
CA GLY A 114 -12.16 8.46 8.09
C GLY A 114 -13.69 8.57 8.03
N SER A 115 -14.33 7.62 7.37
CA SER A 115 -15.78 7.47 7.31
C SER A 115 -16.12 6.05 7.74
N LEU A 116 -16.96 5.93 8.77
CA LEU A 116 -17.55 4.68 9.23
C LEU A 116 -19.01 4.67 8.80
N VAL A 117 -19.42 3.62 8.09
CA VAL A 117 -20.81 3.32 7.76
C VAL A 117 -21.20 2.09 8.56
N ASP A 118 -22.17 2.21 9.46
CA ASP A 118 -22.66 1.09 10.28
C ASP A 118 -23.73 0.26 9.56
N GLU A 119 -24.25 -0.75 10.25
CA GLU A 119 -25.24 -1.72 9.72
C GLU A 119 -26.56 -1.05 9.29
N ASP A 120 -26.94 0.04 9.98
CA ASP A 120 -28.14 0.82 9.70
C ASP A 120 -27.90 1.85 8.57
N GLY A 121 -26.66 1.97 8.09
CA GLY A 121 -26.23 2.91 7.05
C GLY A 121 -25.92 4.30 7.57
N ALA A 122 -25.82 4.50 8.89
CA ALA A 122 -25.43 5.79 9.45
C ALA A 122 -23.95 6.06 9.19
N VAL A 123 -23.63 7.30 8.81
CA VAL A 123 -22.27 7.73 8.48
C VAL A 123 -21.69 8.55 9.62
N THR A 124 -20.55 8.10 10.17
CA THR A 124 -19.76 8.84 11.15
C THR A 124 -18.41 9.22 10.56
N HIS A 125 -18.06 10.50 10.63
CA HIS A 125 -16.72 10.98 10.25
C HIS A 125 -15.79 10.98 11.47
N LEU A 126 -14.70 10.24 11.37
CA LEU A 126 -13.71 10.08 12.43
C LEU A 126 -12.47 10.92 12.09
N PRO A 127 -12.19 12.02 12.80
CA PRO A 127 -11.04 12.86 12.49
C PRO A 127 -9.75 12.09 12.77
N TYR A 128 -8.72 12.30 11.94
CA TYR A 128 -7.36 11.85 12.20
C TYR A 128 -6.37 13.02 12.07
N GLY A 129 -5.10 12.77 12.38
CA GLY A 129 -4.04 13.77 12.48
C GLY A 129 -4.00 14.76 11.31
N GLN A 130 -3.71 16.04 11.63
CA GLN A 130 -3.78 17.14 10.66
C GLN A 130 -2.56 17.21 9.72
N SER A 131 -1.45 16.53 10.05
CA SER A 131 -0.23 16.55 9.23
C SER A 131 0.63 15.30 9.45
N THR A 132 0.62 14.39 8.48
CA THR A 132 1.52 13.22 8.43
C THR A 132 2.99 13.65 8.47
N ASP A 133 3.35 14.76 7.81
CA ASP A 133 4.72 15.29 7.81
C ASP A 133 5.19 15.68 9.21
N ALA A 134 4.32 16.32 10.01
CA ALA A 134 4.65 16.68 11.38
C ALA A 134 4.88 15.44 12.24
N GLU A 135 4.02 14.42 12.11
CA GLU A 135 4.17 13.14 12.83
C GLU A 135 5.47 12.42 12.45
N LEU A 136 5.81 12.37 11.16
CA LEU A 136 7.08 11.78 10.69
C LEU A 136 8.30 12.54 11.23
N LEU A 137 8.24 13.86 11.34
CA LEU A 137 9.33 14.67 11.89
C LEU A 137 9.47 14.48 13.41
N ASP A 138 8.36 14.38 14.14
CA ASP A 138 8.36 14.10 15.58
C ASP A 138 8.95 12.71 15.86
N ASP A 139 8.57 11.69 15.10
CA ASP A 139 9.17 10.36 15.18
C ASP A 139 10.66 10.38 14.86
N TRP A 140 11.07 11.14 13.85
CA TRP A 140 12.49 11.32 13.53
C TRP A 140 13.26 11.94 14.70
N LEU A 141 12.71 12.97 15.36
CA LEU A 141 13.32 13.56 16.54
C LEU A 141 13.39 12.57 17.71
N ALA A 142 12.35 11.78 17.94
CA ALA A 142 12.35 10.73 18.96
C ALA A 142 13.45 9.70 18.72
N ILE A 143 13.67 9.28 17.46
CA ILE A 143 14.76 8.38 17.07
C ILE A 143 16.12 9.01 17.39
N ARG A 144 16.30 10.31 17.11
CA ARG A 144 17.54 11.04 17.45
C ARG A 144 17.81 11.08 18.95
N LEU A 145 16.77 10.93 19.78
CA LEU A 145 16.84 10.89 21.24
C LEU A 145 16.92 9.46 21.83
N GLY A 146 16.98 8.43 20.97
CA GLY A 146 17.20 7.04 21.37
C GLY A 146 15.96 6.14 21.33
N SER A 147 14.82 6.63 20.85
CA SER A 147 13.66 5.78 20.58
C SER A 147 13.92 4.85 19.39
N ALA A 148 13.26 3.69 19.39
CA ALA A 148 13.20 2.84 18.20
C ALA A 148 12.29 3.48 17.14
N PRO A 149 12.56 3.29 15.85
CA PRO A 149 11.65 3.78 14.82
C PRO A 149 10.30 3.05 14.92
N PRO A 150 9.18 3.77 14.73
CA PRO A 150 7.83 3.19 14.80
C PRO A 150 7.62 2.12 13.72
N VAL A 151 8.29 2.33 12.58
CA VAL A 151 8.38 1.40 11.46
C VAL A 151 9.76 0.75 11.47
N GLN A 152 9.82 -0.54 11.74
CA GLN A 152 11.07 -1.30 11.70
C GLN A 152 11.19 -2.11 10.40
N TRP A 153 12.41 -2.19 9.85
CA TRP A 153 12.69 -2.98 8.64
C TRP A 153 12.53 -4.49 8.88
N THR A 154 12.80 -4.95 10.10
CA THR A 154 12.50 -6.29 10.62
C THR A 154 11.98 -6.17 12.05
N THR A 155 10.98 -6.98 12.40
CA THR A 155 10.74 -7.33 13.80
C THR A 155 10.80 -8.86 13.92
N ALA A 156 11.15 -9.37 15.11
CA ALA A 156 11.26 -10.82 15.35
C ALA A 156 9.94 -11.60 15.08
N ALA A 157 8.81 -10.90 14.98
CA ALA A 157 7.48 -11.47 14.79
C ALA A 157 6.88 -11.20 13.40
N ARG A 158 7.57 -10.47 12.50
CA ARG A 158 6.95 -9.95 11.28
C ARG A 158 7.92 -9.97 10.10
N PRO A 159 7.59 -10.63 8.98
CA PRO A 159 8.44 -10.61 7.80
C PRO A 159 8.66 -9.17 7.32
N PRO A 160 9.81 -8.87 6.70
CA PRO A 160 10.19 -7.51 6.37
C PRO A 160 9.33 -6.99 5.21
N ARG A 161 9.02 -5.68 5.19
CA ARG A 161 8.27 -4.99 4.11
C ARG A 161 8.72 -5.28 2.67
N PRO A 162 10.02 -5.56 2.38
CA PRO A 162 10.47 -5.96 1.05
C PRO A 162 9.82 -7.26 0.54
N LEU A 163 9.23 -8.08 1.41
CA LEU A 163 8.62 -9.34 1.00
C LEU A 163 7.34 -9.14 0.20
N ALA A 164 6.51 -8.15 0.56
CA ALA A 164 5.32 -7.81 -0.22
C ALA A 164 5.71 -7.27 -1.60
N ALA A 165 6.70 -6.37 -1.66
CA ALA A 165 7.24 -5.84 -2.91
C ALA A 165 7.77 -6.96 -3.83
N LEU A 166 8.59 -7.86 -3.27
CA LEU A 166 9.20 -8.96 -4.02
C LEU A 166 8.16 -10.00 -4.47
N ALA A 167 7.18 -10.34 -3.63
CA ALA A 167 6.12 -11.29 -3.97
C ALA A 167 5.22 -10.74 -5.08
N THR A 168 4.87 -9.47 -5.00
CA THR A 168 4.13 -8.74 -6.03
C THR A 168 4.91 -8.71 -7.35
N LEU A 169 6.19 -8.30 -7.34
CA LEU A 169 7.06 -8.30 -8.51
C LEU A 169 7.18 -9.70 -9.15
N THR A 170 7.43 -10.72 -8.33
CA THR A 170 7.53 -12.11 -8.78
C THR A 170 6.22 -12.56 -9.42
N SER A 171 5.09 -12.24 -8.78
CA SER A 171 3.78 -12.58 -9.31
C SER A 171 3.49 -11.89 -10.65
N ALA A 172 3.80 -10.60 -10.79
CA ALA A 172 3.62 -9.83 -12.02
C ALA A 172 4.52 -10.34 -13.15
N GLN A 173 5.79 -10.62 -12.84
CA GLN A 173 6.77 -11.10 -13.81
C GLN A 173 6.42 -12.48 -14.37
N TYR A 174 6.05 -13.42 -13.48
CA TYR A 174 5.80 -14.82 -13.87
C TYR A 174 4.31 -15.13 -14.10
N ARG A 175 3.42 -14.16 -13.87
CA ARG A 175 1.96 -14.31 -13.97
C ARG A 175 1.43 -15.51 -13.18
N THR A 176 2.00 -15.72 -12.01
CA THR A 176 1.68 -16.84 -11.12
C THR A 176 1.24 -16.33 -9.77
N VAL A 177 0.53 -17.16 -9.01
CA VAL A 177 0.31 -16.91 -7.59
C VAL A 177 1.60 -17.18 -6.84
N VAL A 178 2.01 -16.25 -5.98
CA VAL A 178 3.12 -16.43 -5.05
C VAL A 178 2.53 -16.70 -3.67
N ASP A 179 2.99 -17.77 -3.01
CA ASP A 179 2.59 -18.16 -1.66
C ASP A 179 3.75 -17.91 -0.69
N ASN A 180 3.50 -17.12 0.35
CA ASN A 180 4.48 -16.76 1.37
C ASN A 180 4.57 -17.78 2.53
N THR A 181 3.75 -18.83 2.56
CA THR A 181 3.79 -19.86 3.61
C THR A 181 5.08 -20.69 3.61
N GLU A 182 5.78 -20.78 2.49
CA GLU A 182 7.04 -21.54 2.41
C GLU A 182 8.20 -20.90 3.18
N GLN A 183 8.14 -19.60 3.50
CA GLN A 183 9.18 -18.92 4.29
C GLN A 183 9.07 -19.16 5.81
N GLU A 184 7.91 -19.60 6.31
CA GLU A 184 7.74 -19.93 7.74
C GLU A 184 8.43 -21.26 8.13
N ASN A 185 8.62 -22.18 7.17
CA ASN A 185 9.22 -23.50 7.41
C ASN A 185 10.74 -23.54 7.24
N GLY A 186 11.38 -22.39 6.98
CA GLY A 186 12.78 -22.25 6.61
C GLY A 186 13.66 -21.55 7.65
N SER A 187 13.47 -21.82 8.95
CA SER A 187 14.50 -21.53 9.95
C SER A 187 14.33 -22.42 11.19
N ALA A 188 15.11 -23.50 11.22
CA ALA A 188 15.45 -24.27 12.42
C ALA A 188 16.97 -24.31 12.54
#